data_AF-A0A1F6HJ03-F1
#
_entry.id   AF-A0A1F6HJ03-F1
#
_cell.length_a   1.000
_cell.length_b   1.000
_cell.length_c   1.000
_cell.angle_alpha   90.00
_cell.angle_beta   90.00
_cell.angle_gamma   90.00
#
_symmetry.space_group_name_H-M   'P 1'
#
loop_
_entity.id
_entity.type
_entity.pdbx_description
1 polymer ?
#
loop_
_entity_poly.entity_id
_entity_poly.type
_entity_poly.pdbx_seq_one_letter_code
_entity_poly.pdbx_strand_id
1 'polypeptide(L)'
;MDLHKGIRKVPYIKIVCHNPICRKEFELPPHQVKRRKFCCVSCSIQVIGRLTTSPKASKGKPGIRADIDPNICFYSTWEANVARVFNFLKIKWVYAPKVFDLGKHTYRPDFYLPQEDKYIEVKNFMGIYSLERDRLFRLKFPKVKLEVLSKLEYNEIEANYKPFIDGWEN
;
A
#
# COMPACT_ATOMS: atom_id res chain seq x y z
N MET A 1 19.07 -16.70 34.03
CA MET A 1 18.57 -18.03 33.62
C MET A 1 17.06 -17.91 33.48
N ASP A 2 16.53 -17.92 32.25
CA ASP A 2 15.11 -17.61 31.97
C ASP A 2 14.18 -18.79 32.29
N LEU A 3 13.31 -18.58 33.28
CA LEU A 3 12.42 -19.57 33.92
C LEU A 3 11.12 -19.91 33.17
N HIS A 4 10.92 -19.45 31.93
CA HIS A 4 9.62 -19.57 31.25
C HIS A 4 9.70 -20.10 29.80
N LYS A 5 10.58 -21.06 29.52
CA LYS A 5 10.47 -21.79 28.24
C LYS A 5 9.31 -22.78 28.34
N GLY A 6 8.17 -22.40 27.77
CA GLY A 6 6.98 -23.26 27.67
C GLY A 6 7.32 -24.63 27.11
N ILE A 7 6.72 -25.67 27.68
CA ILE A 7 6.95 -27.08 27.30
C ILE A 7 6.62 -27.27 25.82
N ARG A 8 7.55 -27.84 25.04
CA ARG A 8 7.31 -28.21 23.65
C ARG A 8 6.29 -29.35 23.59
N LYS A 9 5.03 -29.04 23.29
CA LYS A 9 3.94 -30.01 23.19
C LYS A 9 3.91 -30.79 21.86
N VAL A 10 4.69 -30.37 20.86
CA VAL A 10 4.71 -30.94 19.51
C VAL A 10 6.16 -30.98 18.99
N PRO A 11 6.50 -31.91 18.07
CA PRO A 11 7.81 -31.92 17.42
C PRO A 11 7.96 -30.68 16.55
N TYR A 12 9.08 -29.97 16.72
CA TYR A 12 9.39 -28.81 15.89
C TYR A 12 10.12 -29.27 14.64
N ILE A 13 9.79 -28.65 13.51
CA ILE A 13 10.38 -28.93 12.21
C ILE A 13 11.42 -27.86 11.92
N LYS A 14 12.62 -28.30 11.52
CA LYS A 14 13.69 -27.41 11.07
C LYS A 14 13.39 -26.93 9.66
N ILE A 15 13.44 -25.61 9.47
CA ILE A 15 13.32 -24.99 8.16
C ILE A 15 14.43 -23.96 7.97
N VAL A 16 14.74 -23.67 6.70
CA VAL A 16 15.77 -22.71 6.31
C VAL A 16 15.14 -21.36 6.02
N CYS A 17 15.74 -20.27 6.52
CA CYS A 17 15.28 -18.92 6.21
C CYS A 17 15.35 -18.65 4.69
N HIS A 18 14.25 -18.16 4.12
CA HIS A 18 14.16 -17.83 2.69
C HIS A 18 14.91 -16.55 2.30
N ASN A 19 15.49 -15.82 3.26
CA ASN A 19 16.38 -14.71 2.94
C ASN A 19 17.71 -15.25 2.39
N PRO A 20 18.06 -14.94 1.12
CA PRO A 20 19.24 -15.50 0.46
C PRO A 20 20.55 -15.10 1.15
N ILE A 21 20.57 -13.97 1.88
CA ILE A 21 21.72 -13.53 2.66
C ILE A 21 21.79 -14.25 4.00
N CYS A 22 20.64 -14.53 4.63
CA CYS A 22 20.61 -15.08 5.98
C CYS A 22 20.77 -16.61 5.99
N ARG A 23 19.91 -17.35 5.25
CA ARG A 23 19.89 -18.83 5.15
C ARG A 23 20.00 -19.61 6.48
N LYS A 24 19.75 -18.97 7.62
CA LYS A 24 19.81 -19.59 8.94
C LYS A 24 18.72 -20.65 9.11
N GLU A 25 19.07 -21.77 9.74
CA GLU A 25 18.12 -22.78 10.19
C GLU A 25 17.40 -22.35 11.48
N PHE A 26 16.09 -22.60 11.51
CA PHE A 26 15.27 -22.34 12.69
C PHE A 26 14.13 -23.36 12.81
N GLU A 27 13.62 -23.50 14.03
CA GLU A 27 12.64 -24.51 14.39
C GLU A 27 11.26 -23.89 14.55
N LEU A 28 10.23 -24.55 13.99
CA LEU A 28 8.83 -24.14 14.11
C LEU A 28 7.91 -25.29 14.46
N PRO A 29 6.78 -25.04 15.14
CA PRO A 29 5.74 -26.04 15.28
C PRO A 29 5.10 -26.33 13.90
N PRO A 30 4.56 -27.55 13.66
CA PRO A 30 4.15 -27.99 12.31
C PRO A 30 3.11 -27.08 11.63
N HIS A 31 2.18 -26.52 12.39
CA HIS A 31 1.15 -25.60 11.86
C HIS A 31 1.72 -24.28 11.30
N GLN A 32 2.93 -23.88 11.71
CA GLN A 32 3.57 -22.63 11.24
C GLN A 32 4.47 -22.84 10.03
N VAL A 33 4.92 -24.07 9.76
CA VAL A 33 5.89 -24.39 8.69
C VAL A 33 5.42 -23.90 7.32
N LYS A 34 4.12 -24.05 7.01
CA LYS A 34 3.56 -23.58 5.74
C LYS A 34 3.48 -22.05 5.62
N ARG A 35 3.42 -21.33 6.74
CA ARG A 35 3.16 -19.88 6.79
C ARG A 35 4.43 -19.05 6.94
N ARG A 36 5.36 -19.50 7.78
CA ARG A 36 6.53 -18.70 8.19
C ARG A 36 7.75 -19.08 7.37
N LYS A 37 8.16 -18.16 6.48
CA LYS A 37 9.29 -18.34 5.55
C LYS A 37 10.61 -17.76 6.05
N PHE A 38 10.59 -16.93 7.10
CA PHE A 38 11.78 -16.22 7.60
C PHE A 38 12.00 -16.47 9.09
N CYS A 39 13.27 -16.51 9.49
CA CYS A 39 13.65 -16.73 10.88
C CYS A 39 13.21 -15.57 11.79
N CYS A 40 13.19 -14.34 11.26
CA CYS A 40 12.83 -13.12 11.99
C CYS A 40 12.13 -12.09 11.08
N VAL A 41 11.54 -11.07 11.72
CA VAL A 41 10.89 -9.94 11.04
C VAL A 41 11.88 -9.18 10.15
N SER A 42 13.13 -8.98 10.58
CA SER A 42 14.15 -8.29 9.78
C SER A 42 14.46 -9.02 8.47
N CYS A 43 14.57 -10.35 8.48
CA CYS A 43 14.73 -11.14 7.26
C CYS A 43 13.50 -11.07 6.35
N SER A 44 12.30 -11.07 6.93
CA SER A 44 11.07 -10.87 6.16
C SER A 44 11.06 -9.50 5.48
N ILE A 45 11.47 -8.43 6.18
CA ILE A 45 11.52 -7.07 5.63
C ILE A 45 12.59 -6.95 4.53
N GLN A 46 13.75 -7.57 4.70
CA GLN A 46 14.81 -7.51 3.68
C GLN A 46 14.40 -8.13 2.34
N VAL A 47 13.56 -9.18 2.38
CA VAL A 47 13.14 -9.96 1.20
C VAL A 47 11.78 -9.51 0.68
N ILE A 48 10.78 -9.44 1.56
CA ILE A 48 9.40 -9.06 1.22
C ILE A 48 9.16 -7.58 1.41
N GLY A 49 9.80 -6.91 2.38
CA GLY A 49 9.57 -5.47 2.64
C GLY A 49 10.05 -4.52 1.53
N ARG A 50 10.67 -5.04 0.47
CA ARG A 50 10.89 -4.34 -0.81
C ARG A 50 9.67 -4.41 -1.75
N LEU A 51 8.76 -5.34 -1.51
CA LEU A 51 7.43 -5.39 -2.11
C LEU A 51 6.52 -4.45 -1.33
N THR A 52 5.65 -3.74 -2.03
CA THR A 52 4.83 -2.64 -1.52
C THR A 52 3.81 -3.11 -0.46
N THR A 53 4.21 -3.31 0.78
CA THR A 53 3.28 -3.17 1.91
C THR A 53 3.49 -1.80 2.52
N SER A 54 3.04 -0.79 1.77
CA SER A 54 2.79 0.53 2.37
C SER A 54 1.89 0.32 3.59
N PRO A 55 2.09 1.06 4.71
CA PRO A 55 1.12 1.12 5.81
C PRO A 55 -0.32 1.43 5.36
N LYS A 56 -0.50 1.94 4.13
CA LYS A 56 -1.77 2.05 3.41
C LYS A 56 -2.58 0.75 3.38
N ALA A 57 -1.91 -0.40 3.30
CA ALA A 57 -2.56 -1.71 3.15
C ALA A 57 -3.23 -2.24 4.44
N SER A 58 -2.88 -1.76 5.63
CA SER A 58 -3.45 -2.30 6.87
C SER A 58 -4.73 -1.60 7.34
N LYS A 59 -5.06 -0.43 6.77
CA LYS A 59 -6.18 0.42 7.21
C LYS A 59 -7.22 0.71 6.12
N GLY A 60 -6.93 0.45 4.85
CA GLY A 60 -7.88 0.64 3.76
C GLY A 60 -8.98 -0.43 3.73
N LYS A 61 -10.11 -0.12 3.10
CA LYS A 61 -11.14 -1.11 2.70
C LYS A 61 -10.90 -1.48 1.22
N PRO A 62 -10.08 -2.51 0.93
CA PRO A 62 -9.82 -2.91 -0.45
C PRO A 62 -11.05 -3.57 -1.08
N GLY A 63 -11.24 -3.42 -2.39
CA GLY A 63 -12.35 -4.06 -3.10
C GLY A 63 -12.61 -3.54 -4.52
N ILE A 64 -13.39 -4.30 -5.27
CA ILE A 64 -13.91 -3.91 -6.59
C ILE A 64 -15.23 -3.16 -6.40
N ARG A 65 -15.41 -2.07 -7.16
CA ARG A 65 -16.61 -1.24 -7.18
C ARG A 65 -17.16 -1.25 -8.60
N ALA A 66 -18.22 -2.03 -8.83
CA ALA A 66 -18.77 -2.25 -10.17
C ALA A 66 -19.34 -0.97 -10.81
N ASP A 67 -19.75 0.00 -9.98
CA ASP A 67 -20.19 1.33 -10.41
C ASP A 67 -19.05 2.19 -10.98
N ILE A 68 -17.79 1.85 -10.69
CA ILE A 68 -16.61 2.58 -11.16
C ILE A 68 -15.93 1.82 -12.31
N ASP A 69 -15.44 0.62 -12.03
CA ASP A 69 -14.84 -0.30 -13.00
C ASP A 69 -14.81 -1.72 -12.39
N PRO A 70 -15.41 -2.73 -13.05
CA PRO A 70 -15.49 -4.10 -12.52
C PRO A 70 -14.14 -4.83 -12.48
N ASN A 71 -13.09 -4.28 -13.10
CA ASN A 71 -11.77 -4.90 -13.18
C ASN A 71 -10.76 -4.24 -12.24
N ILE A 72 -11.12 -3.13 -11.58
CA ILE A 72 -10.21 -2.38 -10.71
C ILE A 72 -10.52 -2.68 -9.25
N CYS A 73 -9.51 -3.16 -8.52
CA CYS A 73 -9.56 -3.31 -7.08
C CYS A 73 -8.86 -2.12 -6.42
N PHE A 74 -9.64 -1.19 -5.87
CA PHE A 74 -9.13 -0.03 -5.14
C PHE A 74 -8.66 -0.43 -3.75
N TYR A 75 -7.60 0.20 -3.22
CA TYR A 75 -7.09 -0.10 -1.88
C TYR A 75 -7.92 0.53 -0.76
N SER A 76 -8.62 1.63 -1.04
CA SER A 76 -9.37 2.39 -0.04
C SER A 76 -10.69 2.95 -0.57
N THR A 77 -11.61 3.28 0.34
CA THR A 77 -12.86 3.97 0.02
C THR A 77 -12.60 5.37 -0.54
N TRP A 78 -11.56 6.05 -0.07
CA TRP A 78 -11.18 7.37 -0.54
C TRP A 78 -10.74 7.35 -2.01
N GLU A 79 -9.93 6.38 -2.41
CA GLU A 79 -9.57 6.19 -3.82
C GLU A 79 -10.82 5.92 -4.67
N ALA A 80 -11.72 5.04 -4.22
CA ALA A 80 -12.96 4.76 -4.93
C ALA A 80 -13.82 6.03 -5.09
N ASN A 81 -14.01 6.81 -4.03
CA ASN A 81 -14.78 8.05 -4.09
C ASN A 81 -14.13 9.10 -5.00
N VAL A 82 -12.80 9.25 -4.96
CA VAL A 82 -12.08 10.13 -5.90
C VAL A 82 -12.28 9.68 -7.35
N ALA A 83 -12.24 8.38 -7.62
CA ALA A 83 -12.53 7.85 -8.95
C ALA A 83 -13.98 8.12 -9.39
N ARG A 84 -14.96 8.02 -8.47
CA ARG A 84 -16.36 8.42 -8.75
C ARG A 84 -16.47 9.89 -9.13
N VAL A 85 -15.74 10.77 -8.43
CA VAL A 85 -15.71 12.21 -8.74
C VAL A 85 -15.08 12.45 -10.11
N PHE A 86 -13.98 11.78 -10.43
CA PHE A 86 -13.40 11.89 -11.77
C PHE A 86 -14.38 11.44 -12.86
N ASN A 87 -15.10 10.33 -12.65
CA ASN A 87 -16.13 9.86 -13.58
C ASN A 87 -17.28 10.87 -13.72
N PHE A 88 -17.79 11.40 -12.60
CA PHE A 88 -18.85 12.42 -12.57
C PHE A 88 -18.44 13.68 -13.34
N LEU A 89 -17.21 14.15 -13.14
CA LEU A 89 -16.63 15.30 -13.84
C LEU A 89 -16.11 14.99 -15.25
N LYS A 90 -16.23 13.74 -15.71
CA LYS A 90 -15.71 13.26 -17.01
C LYS A 90 -14.21 13.49 -17.20
N ILE A 91 -13.45 13.48 -16.10
CA ILE A 91 -11.99 13.52 -16.11
C ILE A 91 -11.50 12.12 -16.49
N LYS A 92 -10.58 12.00 -17.46
CA LYS A 92 -9.97 10.69 -17.75
C LYS A 92 -8.89 10.41 -16.72
N TRP A 93 -8.80 9.18 -16.28
CA TRP A 93 -7.81 8.75 -15.29
C TRP A 93 -7.36 7.31 -15.56
N VAL A 94 -6.19 6.97 -15.04
CA VAL A 94 -5.66 5.60 -15.01
C VAL A 94 -5.31 5.25 -13.57
N TYR A 95 -5.81 4.13 -13.05
CA TYR A 95 -5.53 3.69 -11.69
C TYR A 95 -4.16 3.02 -11.58
N ALA A 96 -3.40 3.43 -10.57
CA ALA A 96 -2.11 2.90 -10.16
C ALA A 96 -1.17 2.59 -11.35
N PRO A 97 -0.95 3.51 -12.30
CA PRO A 97 -0.44 3.23 -13.64
C PRO A 97 1.04 2.85 -13.68
N LYS A 98 1.85 3.35 -12.75
CA LYS A 98 3.30 3.25 -12.82
C LYS A 98 3.93 3.16 -11.43
N VAL A 99 4.90 2.25 -11.31
CA VAL A 99 5.77 2.16 -10.14
C VAL A 99 7.08 2.89 -10.45
N PHE A 100 7.45 3.80 -9.55
CA PHE A 100 8.70 4.53 -9.58
C PHE A 100 9.65 3.93 -8.55
N ASP A 101 10.85 3.56 -8.99
CA ASP A 101 11.89 3.06 -8.12
C ASP A 101 12.63 4.23 -7.43
N LEU A 102 12.57 4.31 -6.09
CA LEU A 102 13.28 5.29 -5.27
C LEU A 102 14.59 4.72 -4.69
N GLY A 103 15.04 3.55 -5.13
CA GLY A 103 16.19 2.82 -4.62
C GLY A 103 15.81 1.89 -3.47
N LYS A 104 15.68 2.43 -2.24
CA LYS A 104 15.28 1.64 -1.07
C LYS A 104 13.77 1.40 -0.99
N HIS A 105 12.99 2.28 -1.62
CA HIS A 105 11.54 2.25 -1.62
C HIS A 105 11.03 2.30 -3.06
N THR A 106 9.77 1.93 -3.25
CA THR A 106 9.06 2.23 -4.49
C THR A 106 7.94 3.21 -4.21
N TYR A 107 7.53 3.96 -5.23
CA TYR A 107 6.40 4.86 -5.18
C TYR A 107 5.44 4.54 -6.32
N ARG A 108 4.19 4.25 -6.00
CA ARG A 108 3.13 4.04 -6.98
C ARG A 108 2.00 5.01 -6.64
N PRO A 109 1.86 6.13 -7.36
CA PRO A 109 0.73 7.04 -7.17
C PRO A 109 -0.58 6.32 -7.48
N ASP A 110 -1.69 6.81 -6.91
CA ASP A 110 -3.00 6.18 -7.05
C ASP A 110 -3.63 6.42 -8.41
N PHE A 111 -3.46 7.61 -8.97
CA PHE A 111 -4.02 7.95 -10.27
C PHE A 111 -3.02 8.68 -11.16
N TYR A 112 -3.27 8.63 -12.45
CA TYR A 112 -2.68 9.52 -13.45
C TYR A 112 -3.77 10.12 -14.32
N LEU A 113 -3.69 11.44 -14.52
CA LEU A 113 -4.58 12.22 -15.33
C LEU A 113 -3.86 12.56 -16.66
N PRO A 114 -4.14 11.83 -17.76
CA PRO A 114 -3.37 11.95 -18.99
C PRO A 114 -3.50 13.32 -19.66
N GLN A 115 -4.61 14.03 -19.47
CA GLN A 115 -4.79 15.38 -20.04
C GLN A 115 -3.87 16.43 -19.39
N GLU A 116 -3.52 16.26 -18.12
CA GLU A 116 -2.70 17.22 -17.36
C GLU A 116 -1.23 16.77 -17.23
N ASP A 117 -0.94 15.54 -17.67
CA ASP A 117 0.30 14.82 -17.41
C ASP A 117 0.71 14.89 -15.92
N LYS A 118 -0.24 14.49 -15.06
CA LYS A 118 -0.13 14.63 -13.60
C LYS A 118 -0.54 13.38 -12.87
N TYR A 119 0.20 13.04 -11.82
CA TYR A 119 -0.12 11.98 -10.88
C TYR A 119 -0.83 12.53 -9.65
N ILE A 120 -1.77 11.76 -9.12
CA ILE A 120 -2.48 12.03 -7.88
C ILE A 120 -2.19 10.91 -6.88
N GLU A 121 -1.81 11.27 -5.65
CA GLU A 121 -1.75 10.38 -4.49
C GLU A 121 -2.83 10.78 -3.49
N VAL A 122 -3.72 9.86 -3.12
CA VAL A 122 -4.76 10.07 -2.11
C VAL A 122 -4.21 9.66 -0.75
N LYS A 123 -4.25 10.58 0.22
CA LYS A 123 -3.62 10.39 1.53
C LYS A 123 -4.42 10.96 2.70
N ASN A 124 -4.82 10.09 3.61
CA ASN A 124 -5.40 10.51 4.89
C ASN A 124 -4.33 11.00 5.89
N PHE A 125 -3.13 10.39 5.92
CA PHE A 125 -2.09 10.73 6.89
C PHE A 125 -0.67 10.69 6.31
N MET A 126 0.09 11.75 6.58
CA MET A 126 1.50 11.91 6.18
C MET A 126 2.45 11.69 7.37
N GLY A 127 2.67 10.41 7.70
CA GLY A 127 3.69 10.03 8.69
C GLY A 127 5.11 10.06 8.10
N ILE A 128 6.11 9.85 8.97
CA ILE A 128 7.55 9.90 8.63
C ILE A 128 7.88 9.08 7.38
N TYR A 129 7.36 7.84 7.28
CA TYR A 129 7.58 6.97 6.12
C TYR A 129 6.98 7.52 4.81
N SER A 130 5.79 8.13 4.87
CA SER A 130 5.15 8.75 3.70
C SER A 130 5.90 10.00 3.25
N LEU A 131 6.35 10.82 4.22
CA LEU A 131 7.13 12.03 3.97
C LEU A 131 8.49 11.71 3.33
N GLU A 132 9.19 10.69 3.82
CA GLU A 132 10.46 10.25 3.23
C GLU A 132 10.27 9.81 1.77
N ARG A 133 9.22 9.02 1.49
CA ARG A 133 8.90 8.58 0.13
C ARG A 133 8.52 9.72 -0.81
N ASP A 134 7.70 10.66 -0.35
CA ASP A 134 7.34 11.84 -1.14
C ASP A 134 8.59 12.69 -1.44
N ARG A 135 9.42 12.95 -0.43
CA ARG A 135 10.70 13.66 -0.60
C ARG A 135 11.61 12.96 -1.62
N LEU A 136 11.83 11.66 -1.47
CA LEU A 136 12.69 10.87 -2.38
C LEU A 136 12.11 10.84 -3.80
N PHE A 137 10.79 10.77 -3.94
CA PHE A 137 10.13 10.85 -5.24
C PHE A 137 10.39 12.19 -5.92
N ARG A 138 10.13 13.31 -5.22
CA ARG A 138 10.32 14.66 -5.77
C ARG A 138 11.79 14.94 -6.11
N LEU A 139 12.72 14.41 -5.31
CA LEU A 139 14.15 14.52 -5.57
C LEU A 139 14.58 13.75 -6.83
N LYS A 140 14.13 12.50 -6.98
CA LYS A 140 14.56 11.61 -8.08
C LYS A 140 13.81 11.88 -9.39
N PHE A 141 12.58 12.37 -9.30
CA PHE A 141 11.69 12.62 -10.43
C PHE A 141 11.15 14.07 -10.44
N PRO A 142 12.02 15.10 -10.45
CA PRO A 142 11.59 16.51 -10.29
C PRO A 142 10.70 17.03 -11.42
N LYS A 143 10.75 16.38 -12.60
CA LYS A 143 9.91 16.73 -13.75
C LYS A 143 8.52 16.07 -13.72
N VAL A 144 8.31 15.10 -12.85
CA VAL A 144 7.03 14.39 -12.76
C VAL A 144 6.10 15.17 -11.84
N LYS A 145 4.97 15.62 -12.35
CA LYS A 145 3.96 16.33 -11.57
C LYS A 145 3.25 15.34 -10.65
N LEU A 146 3.39 15.54 -9.35
CA LEU A 146 2.71 14.77 -8.32
C LEU A 146 1.98 15.71 -7.35
N GLU A 147 0.67 15.56 -7.31
CA GLU A 147 -0.21 16.24 -6.37
C GLU A 147 -0.70 15.23 -5.32
N VAL A 148 -0.71 15.66 -4.05
CA VAL A 148 -1.19 14.85 -2.94
C VAL A 148 -2.53 15.42 -2.50
N LEU A 149 -3.59 14.63 -2.67
CA LEU A 149 -4.89 14.93 -2.07
C LEU A 149 -4.82 14.50 -0.61
N SER A 150 -4.57 15.46 0.28
CA SER A 150 -4.53 15.21 1.70
C SER A 150 -5.95 15.07 2.27
N LYS A 151 -6.05 14.89 3.59
CA LYS A 151 -7.35 14.88 4.28
C LYS A 151 -8.14 16.17 4.07
N LEU A 152 -7.47 17.32 3.95
CA LEU A 152 -8.17 18.60 3.76
C LEU A 152 -8.86 18.63 2.40
N GLU A 153 -8.11 18.39 1.31
CA GLU A 153 -8.66 18.37 -0.05
C GLU A 153 -9.70 17.26 -0.22
N TYR A 154 -9.49 16.09 0.39
CA TYR A 154 -10.48 15.02 0.34
C TYR A 154 -11.80 15.42 1.02
N ASN A 155 -11.75 16.09 2.17
CA ASN A 155 -12.96 16.55 2.85
C ASN A 155 -13.71 17.62 2.03
N GLU A 156 -12.99 18.49 1.32
CA GLU A 156 -13.61 19.45 0.41
C GLU A 156 -14.27 18.74 -0.78
N ILE A 157 -13.62 17.75 -1.37
CA ILE A 157 -14.21 16.90 -2.40
C ILE A 157 -15.47 16.21 -1.87
N GLU A 158 -15.41 15.63 -0.66
CA GLU A 158 -16.55 14.97 -0.04
C GLU A 158 -17.73 15.94 0.14
N ALA A 159 -17.49 17.12 0.72
CA ALA A 159 -18.54 18.10 0.96
C ALA A 159 -19.22 18.56 -0.34
N ASN A 160 -18.46 18.73 -1.41
CA ASN A 160 -18.97 19.24 -2.69
C ASN A 160 -19.62 18.17 -3.57
N TYR A 161 -19.19 16.91 -3.52
CA TYR A 161 -19.61 15.90 -4.49
C TYR A 161 -20.42 14.74 -3.92
N LYS A 162 -20.30 14.46 -2.62
CA LYS A 162 -21.07 13.38 -1.97
C LYS A 162 -22.58 13.44 -2.24
N PRO A 163 -23.26 14.61 -2.24
CA PRO A 163 -24.69 14.68 -2.52
C PRO A 163 -25.09 14.30 -3.96
N PHE A 164 -24.14 14.32 -4.90
CA PHE A 164 -24.39 14.13 -6.33
C PHE A 164 -23.93 12.77 -6.86
N ILE A 165 -23.30 11.95 -6.01
CA ILE A 165 -22.70 10.68 -6.40
C ILE A 165 -23.40 9.55 -5.65
N ASP A 166 -24.17 8.76 -6.38
CA ASP A 166 -24.72 7.50 -5.87
C ASP A 166 -23.58 6.53 -5.52
N GLY A 167 -23.73 5.82 -4.39
CA GLY A 167 -22.74 4.84 -3.94
C GLY A 167 -21.52 5.41 -3.23
N TRP A 168 -21.54 6.68 -2.79
CA TRP A 168 -20.47 7.25 -1.96
C TRP A 168 -20.21 6.41 -0.68
N GLU A 169 -18.95 6.06 -0.42
CA GLU A 169 -18.54 5.24 0.72
C GLU A 169 -18.05 6.10 1.91
N ASN A 170 -18.44 5.74 3.15
CA ASN A 170 -17.93 6.35 4.40
C ASN A 170 -16.77 5.54 5.02
#